data_AF-A0A1Q9NBJ3-F1
#
_entry.id   AF-A0A1Q9NBJ3-F1
#
_cell.length_a   1.000
_cell.length_b   1.000
_cell.length_c   1.000
_cell.angle_alpha   90.00
_cell.angle_beta   90.00
_cell.angle_gamma   90.00
#
_symmetry.space_group_name_H-M   'P 1'
#
loop_
_entity.id
_entity.type
_entity.pdbx_description
1 polymer ?
#
loop_
_entity_poly.entity_id
_entity_poly.type
_entity_poly.pdbx_seq_one_letter_code
_entity_poly.pdbx_strand_id
1 'polypeptide(L)'
;MKAIYVLIVAFSLVTVPTAQGYSLEGSFLNIDNEDLNYSLFDGNVLLIDATASWCTACDTQLQNLNKVYDSVDSRVTIVTLSIDKNDDIPKVAELKTRFDSQWIFALDSGLDFLDQFEVAVLPTLFLFNEDGSIFKKWEGVTTPTIILDAINEHFIVPFDAAFNTNPGAEVGSLFEDLFANTFFRMVGLMFIVIFVYLKISPSKPTK
;
A
#
# COMPACT_ATOMS: atom_id res chain seq x y z
N MET A 1 -39.79 -28.18 8.00
CA MET A 1 -39.60 -26.85 7.35
C MET A 1 -38.67 -25.89 8.12
N LYS A 2 -38.59 -25.93 9.47
CA LYS A 2 -37.69 -25.03 10.24
C LYS A 2 -36.19 -25.42 10.22
N ALA A 3 -35.87 -26.68 9.96
CA ALA A 3 -34.49 -27.19 9.97
C ALA A 3 -33.65 -26.77 8.73
N ILE A 4 -34.30 -26.44 7.61
CA ILE A 4 -33.61 -26.03 6.37
C ILE A 4 -33.05 -24.60 6.50
N TYR A 5 -33.73 -23.72 7.26
CA TYR A 5 -33.27 -22.36 7.52
C TYR A 5 -32.00 -22.30 8.38
N VAL A 6 -31.80 -23.26 9.28
CA VAL A 6 -30.61 -23.31 10.15
C VAL A 6 -29.35 -23.70 9.36
N LEU A 7 -29.48 -24.49 8.29
CA LEU A 7 -28.38 -24.86 7.41
C LEU A 7 -27.99 -23.73 6.43
N ILE A 8 -28.94 -22.90 6.00
CA ILE A 8 -28.66 -21.74 5.14
C ILE A 8 -27.97 -20.62 5.94
N VAL A 9 -28.34 -20.43 7.22
CA VAL A 9 -27.67 -19.48 8.13
C VAL A 9 -26.28 -19.96 8.55
N ALA A 10 -25.99 -21.26 8.47
CA ALA A 10 -24.65 -21.80 8.69
C ALA A 10 -23.73 -21.66 7.46
N PHE A 11 -24.30 -21.51 6.25
CA PHE A 11 -23.52 -21.32 5.02
C PHE A 11 -23.11 -19.86 4.78
N SER A 12 -23.67 -18.92 5.55
CA SER A 12 -23.10 -17.58 5.72
C SER A 12 -21.95 -17.55 6.73
N LEU A 13 -21.15 -18.63 6.79
CA LEU A 13 -19.76 -18.55 7.22
C LEU A 13 -19.09 -17.58 6.25
N VAL A 14 -19.22 -16.29 6.59
CA VAL A 14 -18.40 -15.20 6.11
C VAL A 14 -16.99 -15.76 6.17
N THR A 15 -16.42 -16.02 5.00
CA THR A 15 -14.98 -16.14 4.86
C THR A 15 -14.46 -14.81 5.37
N VAL A 16 -14.10 -14.76 6.65
CA VAL A 16 -13.34 -13.66 7.20
C VAL A 16 -12.12 -13.60 6.29
N PRO A 17 -11.91 -12.51 5.52
CA PRO A 17 -10.66 -12.38 4.79
C PRO A 17 -9.58 -12.53 5.85
N THR A 18 -8.78 -13.58 5.71
CA THR A 18 -7.60 -13.77 6.57
C THR A 18 -6.86 -12.45 6.49
N ALA A 19 -6.66 -11.79 7.64
CA ALA A 19 -5.74 -10.66 7.71
C ALA A 19 -4.40 -11.19 7.17
N GLN A 20 -4.09 -10.83 5.93
CA GLN A 20 -2.81 -11.12 5.32
C GLN A 20 -1.82 -10.36 6.20
N GLY A 21 -0.98 -11.08 6.95
CA GLY A 21 0.00 -10.43 7.82
C GLY A 21 0.93 -9.55 6.99
N TYR A 22 1.41 -8.45 7.59
CA TYR A 22 2.39 -7.57 6.96
C TYR A 22 3.66 -8.35 6.61
N SER A 23 4.07 -8.28 5.34
CA SER A 23 5.05 -9.19 4.74
C SER A 23 6.51 -8.81 5.01
N LEU A 24 6.78 -7.54 5.37
CA LEU A 24 8.11 -7.08 5.75
C LEU A 24 8.33 -7.37 7.23
N GLU A 25 9.15 -8.39 7.49
CA GLU A 25 9.58 -8.80 8.83
C GLU A 25 10.85 -8.05 9.27
N GLY A 26 11.15 -8.10 10.57
CA GLY A 26 12.35 -7.50 11.17
C GLY A 26 12.08 -6.21 11.94
N SER A 27 13.15 -5.61 12.45
CA SER A 27 13.09 -4.36 13.21
C SER A 27 14.28 -3.45 12.91
N PHE A 28 14.20 -2.22 13.41
CA PHE A 28 15.24 -1.21 13.30
C PHE A 28 15.25 -0.35 14.56
N LEU A 29 16.39 0.29 14.84
CA LEU A 29 16.47 1.27 15.90
C LEU A 29 16.16 2.66 15.36
N ASN A 30 15.24 3.40 15.99
CA ASN A 30 15.07 4.83 15.70
C ASN A 30 16.18 5.68 16.36
N ILE A 31 16.18 6.99 16.09
CA ILE A 31 17.16 7.92 16.68
C ILE A 31 17.06 8.09 18.21
N ASP A 32 15.96 7.64 18.81
CA ASP A 32 15.76 7.62 20.26
C ASP A 32 16.23 6.29 20.89
N ASN A 33 16.87 5.42 20.08
CA ASN A 33 17.36 4.10 20.46
C ASN A 33 16.23 3.13 20.90
N GLU A 34 15.04 3.30 20.34
CA GLU A 34 13.91 2.39 20.47
C GLU A 34 13.91 1.38 19.33
N ASP A 35 13.70 0.11 19.66
CA ASP A 35 13.59 -0.99 18.71
C ASP A 35 12.14 -1.10 18.19
N LEU A 36 11.96 -0.83 16.90
CA LEU A 36 10.66 -0.73 16.24
C LEU A 36 10.53 -1.79 15.15
N ASN A 37 9.40 -2.49 15.12
CA ASN A 37 9.13 -3.53 14.12
C ASN A 37 8.50 -2.93 12.85
N TYR A 38 8.90 -3.39 11.67
CA TYR A 38 8.34 -2.90 10.40
C TYR A 38 6.81 -3.07 10.28
N SER A 39 6.20 -3.99 11.02
CA SER A 39 4.74 -4.16 11.09
C SER A 39 4.01 -2.89 11.55
N LEU A 40 4.70 -1.92 12.14
CA LEU A 40 4.12 -0.61 12.47
C LEU A 40 3.64 0.17 11.24
N PHE A 41 4.13 -0.19 10.04
CA PHE A 41 3.75 0.42 8.77
C PHE A 41 2.60 -0.33 8.06
N ASP A 42 2.03 -1.38 8.65
CA ASP A 42 0.90 -2.12 8.09
C ASP A 42 -0.26 -1.17 7.70
N GLY A 43 -0.74 -1.32 6.47
CA GLY A 43 -1.76 -0.44 5.88
C GLY A 43 -1.23 0.84 5.26
N ASN A 44 0.08 1.12 5.31
CA ASN A 44 0.71 2.30 4.71
C ASN A 44 1.77 1.89 3.69
N VAL A 45 1.92 2.70 2.66
CA VAL A 45 3.03 2.58 1.71
C VAL A 45 4.31 3.01 2.41
N LEU A 46 5.37 2.21 2.31
CA LEU A 46 6.65 2.48 2.97
C LEU A 46 7.76 2.66 1.93
N LEU A 47 8.46 3.79 2.00
CA LEU A 47 9.65 4.06 1.20
C LEU A 47 10.88 4.00 2.12
N ILE A 48 11.72 2.98 1.95
CA ILE A 48 13.00 2.84 2.66
C ILE A 48 14.13 3.32 1.76
N ASP A 49 14.97 4.20 2.29
CA ASP A 49 16.24 4.64 1.72
C ASP A 49 17.40 4.01 2.49
N ALA A 50 17.97 2.94 1.93
CA ALA A 50 19.16 2.30 2.49
C ALA A 50 20.37 3.19 2.23
N THR A 51 21.04 3.60 3.31
CA THR A 51 22.10 4.62 3.31
C THR A 51 23.29 4.25 4.21
N ALA A 52 24.29 5.13 4.25
CA ALA A 52 25.39 5.13 5.21
C ALA A 52 25.90 6.56 5.48
N SER A 53 26.40 6.84 6.69
CA SER A 53 26.82 8.19 7.10
C SER A 53 27.96 8.80 6.28
N TRP A 54 28.79 7.95 5.68
CA TRP A 54 29.94 8.33 4.86
C TRP A 54 29.63 8.38 3.35
N CYS A 55 28.42 8.01 2.93
CA CYS A 55 28.03 7.87 1.53
C CYS A 55 27.71 9.23 0.89
N THR A 56 28.63 9.75 0.08
CA THR A 56 28.43 11.05 -0.62
C THR A 56 27.28 11.02 -1.63
N ALA A 57 27.04 9.90 -2.33
CA ALA A 57 25.92 9.80 -3.25
C ALA A 57 24.58 9.87 -2.52
N CYS A 58 24.52 9.35 -1.29
CA CYS A 58 23.33 9.34 -0.45
C CYS A 58 22.92 10.76 -0.03
N ASP A 59 23.86 11.69 0.11
CA ASP A 59 23.54 13.11 0.35
C ASP A 59 22.67 13.71 -0.75
N THR A 60 22.88 13.30 -2.01
CA THR A 60 22.03 13.74 -3.13
C THR A 60 20.65 13.10 -3.05
N GLN A 61 20.57 11.84 -2.62
CA GLN A 61 19.31 11.14 -2.43
C GLN A 61 18.47 11.77 -1.33
N LEU A 62 19.07 12.14 -0.19
CA LEU A 62 18.36 12.82 0.91
C LEU A 62 17.77 14.17 0.47
N GLN A 63 18.50 14.93 -0.37
CA GLN A 63 17.96 16.17 -0.97
C GLN A 63 16.79 15.90 -1.91
N ASN A 64 16.82 14.79 -2.66
CA ASN A 64 15.70 14.38 -3.49
C ASN A 64 14.50 13.95 -2.63
N LEU A 65 14.73 13.25 -1.52
CA LEU A 65 13.68 12.81 -0.61
C LEU A 65 13.00 13.96 0.11
N ASN A 66 13.68 15.08 0.39
CA ASN A 66 13.00 16.29 0.88
C ASN A 66 11.86 16.72 -0.07
N LYS A 67 12.11 16.72 -1.39
CA LYS A 67 11.07 17.07 -2.38
C LYS A 67 9.96 16.02 -2.48
N VAL A 68 10.31 14.74 -2.32
CA VAL A 68 9.33 13.65 -2.29
C VAL A 68 8.43 13.82 -1.06
N TYR A 69 9.03 14.00 0.11
CA TYR A 69 8.33 14.17 1.39
C TYR A 69 7.32 15.32 1.34
N ASP A 70 7.69 16.46 0.75
CA ASP A 70 6.79 17.62 0.59
C ASP A 70 5.59 17.35 -0.33
N SER A 71 5.66 16.31 -1.17
CA SER A 71 4.68 16.02 -2.22
C SER A 71 3.80 14.80 -1.93
N VAL A 72 4.22 13.91 -1.02
CA VAL A 72 3.48 12.70 -0.67
C VAL A 72 2.46 12.97 0.44
N ASP A 73 1.36 12.22 0.41
CA ASP A 73 0.34 12.28 1.46
C ASP A 73 0.70 11.39 2.66
N SER A 74 -0.09 11.50 3.75
CA SER A 74 0.16 10.80 5.01
C SER A 74 0.08 9.28 4.94
N ARG A 75 -0.36 8.69 3.82
CA ARG A 75 -0.38 7.23 3.61
C ARG A 75 0.98 6.69 3.18
N VAL A 76 1.94 7.57 2.87
CA VAL A 76 3.33 7.20 2.54
C VAL A 76 4.22 7.56 3.71
N THR A 77 4.94 6.57 4.25
CA THR A 77 5.97 6.79 5.25
C THR A 77 7.35 6.65 4.62
N ILE A 78 8.26 7.60 4.90
CA ILE A 78 9.65 7.55 4.46
C ILE A 78 10.54 7.20 5.65
N VAL A 79 11.44 6.23 5.46
CA VAL A 79 12.47 5.85 6.42
C VAL A 79 13.83 5.89 5.74
N THR A 80 14.73 6.73 6.22
CA THR A 80 16.15 6.63 5.90
C THR A 80 16.80 5.67 6.87
N LEU A 81 17.28 4.54 6.38
CA LEU A 81 17.82 3.44 7.18
C LEU A 81 19.33 3.31 6.92
N SER A 82 20.16 3.63 7.92
CA SER A 82 21.59 3.32 7.80
C SER A 82 21.79 1.81 7.96
N ILE A 83 22.46 1.23 6.97
CA ILE A 83 22.80 -0.20 6.91
C ILE A 83 24.31 -0.43 7.05
N ASP A 84 25.07 0.57 7.50
CA ASP A 84 26.51 0.43 7.74
C ASP A 84 26.80 -0.05 9.15
N LYS A 85 27.57 -1.14 9.25
CA LYS A 85 27.98 -1.73 10.53
C LYS A 85 28.79 -0.81 11.47
N ASN A 86 29.35 0.27 10.96
CA ASN A 86 30.13 1.23 11.73
C ASN A 86 29.33 2.49 12.07
N ASP A 87 28.09 2.60 11.59
CA ASP A 87 27.18 3.66 11.98
C ASP A 87 26.54 3.38 13.34
N ASP A 88 26.17 4.46 14.01
CA ASP A 88 25.50 4.45 15.30
C ASP A 88 24.39 5.52 15.31
N ILE A 89 23.58 5.50 16.36
CA ILE A 89 22.46 6.44 16.52
C ILE A 89 22.90 7.91 16.40
N PRO A 90 24.00 8.38 17.04
CA PRO A 90 24.50 9.73 16.85
C PRO A 90 24.78 10.11 15.40
N LYS A 91 25.42 9.24 14.60
CA LYS A 91 25.68 9.51 13.17
C LYS A 91 24.39 9.59 12.37
N VAL A 92 23.43 8.71 12.63
CA VAL A 92 22.11 8.72 11.96
C VAL A 92 21.33 9.99 12.32
N ALA A 93 21.38 10.42 13.59
CA ALA A 93 20.78 11.69 14.03
C ALA A 93 21.47 12.92 13.43
N GLU A 94 22.80 12.87 13.23
CA GLU A 94 23.56 13.90 12.53
C GLU A 94 23.11 14.01 11.07
N LEU A 95 22.93 12.89 10.36
CA LEU A 95 22.38 12.91 8.99
C LEU A 95 21.02 13.60 8.94
N LYS A 96 20.09 13.22 9.82
CA LYS A 96 18.76 13.85 9.89
C LYS A 96 18.85 15.36 10.06
N THR A 97 19.72 15.81 10.96
CA THR A 97 19.92 17.25 11.26
C THR A 97 20.60 17.98 10.10
N ARG A 98 21.60 17.36 9.46
CA ARG A 98 22.34 17.93 8.33
C ARG A 98 21.45 18.23 7.13
N PHE A 99 20.41 17.42 6.93
CA PHE A 99 19.48 17.56 5.79
C PHE A 99 18.12 18.17 6.16
N ASP A 100 17.94 18.57 7.42
CA ASP A 100 16.68 19.14 7.97
C ASP A 100 15.44 18.27 7.66
N SER A 101 15.65 16.95 7.66
CA SER A 101 14.66 16.01 7.18
C SER A 101 13.60 15.73 8.24
N GLN A 102 12.32 15.77 7.84
CA GLN A 102 11.19 15.66 8.77
C GLN A 102 10.68 14.21 8.96
N TRP A 103 11.15 13.26 8.16
CA TRP A 103 10.77 11.84 8.24
C TRP A 103 11.66 11.02 9.19
N ILE A 104 11.43 9.71 9.24
CA ILE A 104 12.09 8.78 10.16
C ILE A 104 13.52 8.52 9.69
N PHE A 105 14.47 8.61 10.61
CA PHE A 105 15.84 8.12 10.43
C PHE A 105 16.06 6.97 11.40
N ALA A 106 16.72 5.92 10.92
CA ALA A 106 16.85 4.66 11.61
C ALA A 106 18.19 3.99 11.35
N LEU A 107 18.54 3.04 12.20
CA LEU A 107 19.73 2.20 12.11
C LEU A 107 19.30 0.73 12.03
N ASP A 108 19.77 0.03 11.01
CA ASP A 108 19.70 -1.42 10.90
C ASP A 108 20.80 -2.06 11.77
N SER A 109 20.63 -2.00 13.09
CA SER A 109 21.69 -2.41 14.03
C SER A 109 22.06 -3.89 13.93
N GLY A 110 21.12 -4.74 13.51
CA GLY A 110 21.33 -6.17 13.29
C GLY A 110 21.94 -6.49 11.93
N LEU A 111 21.92 -5.55 10.98
CA LEU A 111 22.17 -5.76 9.55
C LEU A 111 21.18 -6.73 8.90
N ASP A 112 20.02 -6.94 9.54
CA ASP A 112 19.02 -7.88 9.06
C ASP A 112 18.38 -7.39 7.76
N PHE A 113 18.14 -6.07 7.64
CA PHE A 113 17.62 -5.48 6.41
C PHE A 113 18.65 -5.56 5.27
N LEU A 114 19.92 -5.25 5.57
CA LEU A 114 21.02 -5.42 4.61
C LEU A 114 21.08 -6.84 4.06
N ASP A 115 21.04 -7.85 4.95
CA ASP A 115 21.15 -9.26 4.59
C ASP A 115 19.89 -9.75 3.87
N GLN A 116 18.70 -9.40 4.35
CA GLN A 116 17.41 -9.81 3.78
C GLN A 116 17.22 -9.31 2.34
N PHE A 117 17.62 -8.07 2.06
CA PHE A 117 17.42 -7.43 0.77
C PHE A 117 18.68 -7.37 -0.11
N GLU A 118 19.77 -7.99 0.35
CA GLU A 118 21.05 -8.11 -0.34
C GLU A 118 21.51 -6.75 -0.93
N VAL A 119 21.52 -5.70 -0.11
CA VAL A 119 21.81 -4.33 -0.58
C VAL A 119 23.28 -4.20 -0.94
N ALA A 120 23.58 -4.26 -2.24
CA ALA A 120 24.94 -4.21 -2.76
C ALA A 120 25.44 -2.79 -3.10
N VAL A 121 24.53 -1.83 -3.26
CA VAL A 121 24.83 -0.47 -3.74
C VAL A 121 24.14 0.55 -2.85
N LEU A 122 24.81 1.68 -2.59
CA LEU A 122 24.25 2.82 -1.86
C LEU A 122 24.15 4.07 -2.75
N PRO A 123 23.08 4.88 -2.60
CA PRO A 123 21.85 4.55 -1.89
C PRO A 123 21.07 3.46 -2.64
N THR A 124 20.18 2.75 -1.96
CA THR A 124 19.16 1.89 -2.61
C THR A 124 17.80 2.20 -2.01
N LEU A 125 16.82 2.49 -2.86
CA LEU A 125 15.45 2.72 -2.45
C LEU A 125 14.61 1.46 -2.61
N PHE A 126 13.75 1.20 -1.63
CA PHE A 126 12.70 0.19 -1.69
C PHE A 126 11.35 0.85 -1.43
N LEU A 127 10.40 0.63 -2.33
CA LEU A 127 9.01 1.02 -2.17
C LEU A 127 8.20 -0.24 -1.88
N PHE A 128 7.57 -0.28 -0.72
CA PHE A 128 6.73 -1.37 -0.26
C PHE A 128 5.25 -0.96 -0.31
N ASN A 129 4.39 -1.91 -0.68
CA ASN A 129 2.94 -1.78 -0.63
C ASN A 129 2.44 -1.77 0.83
N GLU A 130 1.15 -1.50 1.01
CA GLU A 130 0.48 -1.50 2.32
C GLU A 130 0.55 -2.83 3.06
N ASP A 131 0.73 -3.94 2.32
CA ASP A 131 0.87 -5.29 2.87
C ASP A 131 2.33 -5.69 3.14
N GLY A 132 3.28 -4.76 2.98
CA GLY A 132 4.71 -4.98 3.20
C GLY A 132 5.42 -5.73 2.08
N SER A 133 4.75 -6.02 0.95
CA SER A 133 5.42 -6.58 -0.23
C SER A 133 6.20 -5.52 -1.00
N ILE A 134 7.31 -5.89 -1.65
CA ILE A 134 8.09 -4.94 -2.47
C ILE A 134 7.31 -4.62 -3.75
N PHE A 135 7.02 -3.34 -3.96
CA PHE A 135 6.53 -2.80 -5.21
C PHE A 135 7.65 -2.47 -6.19
N LYS A 136 8.70 -1.77 -5.71
CA LYS A 136 9.80 -1.31 -6.57
C LYS A 136 11.12 -1.18 -5.80
N LYS A 137 12.22 -1.40 -6.51
CA LYS A 137 13.59 -1.20 -6.03
C LYS A 137 14.35 -0.32 -7.01
N TRP A 138 15.14 0.62 -6.51
CA TRP A 138 16.07 1.41 -7.32
C TRP A 138 17.45 1.42 -6.68
N GLU A 139 18.46 1.10 -7.47
CA GLU A 139 19.86 1.15 -7.04
C GLU A 139 20.51 2.45 -7.53
N GLY A 140 21.17 3.16 -6.63
CA GLY A 140 21.78 4.47 -6.88
C GLY A 140 20.78 5.63 -6.74
N VAL A 141 21.31 6.83 -7.02
CA VAL A 141 20.54 8.08 -6.89
C VAL A 141 19.35 8.08 -7.84
N THR A 142 18.17 8.23 -7.27
CA THR A 142 16.88 8.27 -7.98
C THR A 142 16.26 9.65 -7.84
N THR A 143 15.75 10.19 -8.94
CA THR A 143 15.18 11.53 -8.98
C THR A 143 13.79 11.57 -8.33
N PRO A 144 13.35 12.72 -7.78
CA PRO A 144 12.04 12.84 -7.14
C PRO A 144 10.89 12.44 -8.06
N THR A 145 10.98 12.80 -9.34
CA THR A 145 9.95 12.49 -10.35
C THR A 145 9.74 10.98 -10.49
N ILE A 146 10.83 10.19 -10.60
CA ILE A 146 10.72 8.74 -10.74
C ILE A 146 10.06 8.11 -9.50
N ILE A 147 10.39 8.61 -8.31
CA ILE A 147 9.83 8.12 -7.04
C ILE A 147 8.34 8.47 -6.96
N LEU A 148 7.99 9.72 -7.22
CA LEU A 148 6.60 10.20 -7.17
C LEU A 148 5.72 9.52 -8.23
N ASP A 149 6.24 9.31 -9.44
CA ASP A 149 5.50 8.60 -10.49
C ASP A 149 5.16 7.16 -10.06
N ALA A 150 6.10 6.45 -9.42
CA ALA A 150 5.86 5.11 -8.91
C ALA A 150 4.86 5.09 -7.73
N ILE A 151 4.94 6.07 -6.83
CA ILE A 151 3.97 6.21 -5.74
C ILE A 151 2.57 6.50 -6.31
N ASN A 152 2.47 7.35 -7.32
CA ASN A 152 1.20 7.66 -7.97
C ASN A 152 0.65 6.46 -8.75
N GLU A 153 1.50 5.69 -9.44
CA GLU A 153 1.13 4.45 -10.13
C GLU A 153 0.48 3.46 -9.16
N HIS A 154 1.01 3.36 -7.93
CA HIS A 154 0.43 2.52 -6.88
C HIS A 154 -0.98 2.96 -6.45
N PHE A 155 -1.19 4.26 -6.26
CA PHE A 155 -2.50 4.78 -5.83
C PHE A 155 -3.53 4.94 -6.96
N ILE A 156 -3.08 4.95 -8.22
CA ILE A 156 -3.98 4.90 -9.36
C ILE A 156 -4.42 3.44 -9.53
N VAL A 157 -5.56 3.10 -8.94
CA VAL A 157 -6.38 2.01 -9.46
C VAL A 157 -6.70 2.41 -10.91
N PRO A 158 -6.21 1.70 -11.94
CA PRO A 158 -6.48 2.14 -13.30
C PRO A 158 -7.94 1.80 -13.59
N PHE A 159 -8.80 2.81 -13.54
CA PHE A 159 -10.09 2.76 -14.23
C PHE A 159 -9.91 2.31 -15.70
N ASP A 160 -8.73 2.59 -16.26
CA ASP A 160 -8.33 2.24 -17.61
C ASP A 160 -7.91 0.77 -17.80
N ALA A 161 -7.49 0.06 -16.73
CA ALA A 161 -7.17 -1.37 -16.80
C ALA A 161 -8.44 -2.23 -16.92
N ALA A 162 -9.60 -1.67 -16.57
CA ALA A 162 -10.90 -2.28 -16.85
C ALA A 162 -11.40 -2.01 -18.29
N PHE A 163 -10.76 -1.14 -19.08
CA PHE A 163 -11.26 -0.68 -20.38
C PHE A 163 -10.31 -0.83 -21.58
N ASN A 164 -9.02 -1.15 -21.38
CA ASN A 164 -8.04 -1.24 -22.48
C ASN A 164 -7.70 -2.64 -23.00
N THR A 165 -8.45 -3.68 -22.62
CA THR A 165 -8.47 -4.96 -23.36
C THR A 165 -9.74 -5.01 -24.21
N ASN A 166 -9.56 -5.22 -25.52
CA ASN A 166 -10.60 -5.33 -26.58
C ASN A 166 -12.06 -5.34 -26.06
N PRO A 167 -12.78 -4.20 -26.08
CA PRO A 167 -14.10 -4.05 -25.43
C PRO A 167 -15.24 -4.85 -26.10
N GLY A 168 -14.94 -5.69 -27.09
CA GLY A 168 -15.93 -6.50 -27.80
C GLY A 168 -15.92 -8.00 -27.47
N ALA A 169 -14.86 -8.54 -26.87
CA ALA A 169 -14.69 -9.99 -26.74
C ALA A 169 -15.09 -10.56 -25.37
N GLU A 170 -14.87 -9.83 -24.27
CA GLU A 170 -15.10 -10.34 -22.91
C GLU A 170 -16.23 -9.64 -22.16
N VAL A 171 -16.71 -8.50 -22.68
CA VAL A 171 -17.93 -7.85 -22.16
C VAL A 171 -19.12 -8.80 -22.33
N GLY A 172 -19.16 -9.57 -23.43
CA GLY A 172 -20.21 -10.56 -23.66
C GLY A 172 -20.27 -11.64 -22.59
N SER A 173 -19.14 -12.27 -22.26
CA SER A 173 -19.08 -13.34 -21.26
C SER A 173 -19.30 -12.84 -19.85
N LEU A 174 -18.81 -11.65 -19.51
CA LEU A 174 -18.92 -11.10 -18.16
C LEU A 174 -20.34 -10.62 -17.86
N PHE A 175 -21.03 -10.02 -18.84
CA PHE A 175 -22.47 -9.74 -18.71
C PHE A 175 -23.30 -11.04 -18.72
N GLU A 176 -22.95 -12.05 -19.52
CA GLU A 176 -23.62 -13.35 -19.46
C GLU A 176 -23.45 -14.04 -18.10
N ASP A 177 -22.25 -14.03 -17.50
CA ASP A 177 -21.98 -14.61 -16.18
C ASP A 177 -22.61 -13.79 -15.04
N LEU A 178 -22.59 -12.45 -15.15
CA LEU A 178 -23.21 -11.55 -14.18
C LEU A 178 -24.75 -11.68 -14.19
N PHE A 179 -25.37 -11.81 -15.37
CA PHE A 179 -26.81 -12.05 -15.47
C PHE A 179 -27.21 -13.52 -15.30
N ALA A 180 -26.29 -14.47 -15.47
CA ALA A 180 -26.49 -15.87 -15.09
C ALA A 180 -26.42 -16.07 -13.57
N ASN A 181 -25.76 -15.16 -12.84
CA ASN A 181 -25.66 -15.22 -11.39
C ASN A 181 -27.04 -15.01 -10.74
N THR A 182 -27.50 -16.06 -10.05
CA THR A 182 -28.78 -16.09 -9.32
C THR A 182 -28.94 -14.91 -8.35
N PHE A 183 -27.85 -14.42 -7.75
CA PHE A 183 -27.86 -13.27 -6.86
C PHE A 183 -28.25 -11.97 -7.61
N PHE A 184 -27.60 -11.69 -8.73
CA PHE A 184 -27.89 -10.51 -9.54
C PHE A 184 -29.28 -10.56 -10.17
N ARG A 185 -29.76 -11.76 -10.55
CA ARG A 185 -31.13 -11.94 -11.02
C ARG A 185 -32.16 -11.60 -9.94
N MET A 186 -31.92 -12.03 -8.70
CA MET A 186 -32.80 -11.74 -7.56
C MET A 186 -32.81 -10.25 -7.21
N VAL A 187 -31.63 -9.62 -7.16
CA VAL A 187 -31.49 -8.19 -6.87
C VAL A 187 -32.10 -7.34 -7.99
N GLY A 188 -31.86 -7.69 -9.25
CA GLY A 188 -32.44 -7.02 -10.41
C GLY A 188 -33.97 -7.11 -10.43
N LEU A 189 -34.54 -8.29 -10.18
CA LEU A 189 -35.99 -8.46 -10.05
C LEU A 189 -36.57 -7.66 -8.89
N MET A 190 -35.86 -7.57 -7.76
CA MET A 190 -36.27 -6.77 -6.63
C MET A 190 -36.32 -5.27 -6.97
N PHE A 191 -35.32 -4.75 -7.67
CA PHE A 191 -35.31 -3.35 -8.11
C PHE A 191 -36.42 -3.05 -9.12
N ILE A 192 -36.69 -3.96 -10.06
CA ILE A 192 -37.79 -3.82 -11.02
C ILE A 192 -39.14 -3.79 -10.29
N VAL A 193 -39.36 -4.70 -9.35
CA VAL A 193 -40.59 -4.75 -8.54
C VAL A 193 -40.75 -3.49 -7.70
N ILE A 194 -39.67 -3.00 -7.06
CA ILE A 194 -39.68 -1.75 -6.30
C ILE A 194 -40.01 -0.57 -7.22
N PHE A 195 -39.40 -0.49 -8.40
CA PHE A 195 -39.64 0.60 -9.34
C PHE A 195 -41.07 0.58 -9.89
N VAL A 196 -41.60 -0.59 -10.21
CA VAL A 196 -43.00 -0.78 -10.61
C VAL A 196 -43.94 -0.42 -9.47
N TYR A 197 -43.64 -0.83 -8.24
CA TYR A 197 -44.42 -0.48 -7.05
C TYR A 197 -44.42 1.03 -6.79
N LEU A 198 -43.27 1.69 -6.90
CA LEU A 198 -43.15 3.13 -6.75
C LEU A 198 -43.88 3.91 -7.85
N LYS A 199 -43.96 3.36 -9.07
CA LYS A 199 -44.67 3.97 -10.19
C LYS A 199 -46.18 3.74 -10.16
N ILE A 200 -46.63 2.62 -9.59
CA ILE A 200 -48.05 2.26 -9.49
C ILE A 200 -48.69 2.78 -8.20
N SER A 201 -47.91 2.99 -7.12
CA SER A 201 -48.44 3.51 -5.86
C SER A 201 -48.87 4.96 -6.05
N PRO A 202 -50.19 5.27 -6.02
CA PRO A 202 -50.64 6.64 -6.14
C PRO A 202 -50.16 7.42 -4.91
N SER A 203 -49.44 8.52 -5.15
CA SER A 203 -49.07 9.46 -4.10
C SER A 203 -50.36 9.92 -3.39
N LYS A 204 -50.48 9.61 -2.10
CA LYS A 204 -51.61 10.10 -1.29
C LYS A 204 -51.64 11.63 -1.37
N PRO A 205 -52.80 12.25 -1.65
CA PRO A 205 -52.91 13.70 -1.63
C PRO A 205 -52.67 14.20 -0.20
N THR A 206 -51.61 14.98 -0.02
CA THR A 206 -51.35 15.79 1.16
C THR A 206 -52.48 16.81 1.33
N LYS A 207 -53.20 16.75 2.46
CA LYS A 207 -54.02 17.86 2.94
C LYS A 207 -53.15 18.91 3.60
#